data_AF-A0A0B7BSI3-F1
#
_entry.id   AF-A0A0B7BSI3-F1
#
_cell.length_a   1.000
_cell.length_b   1.000
_cell.length_c   1.000
_cell.angle_alpha   90.00
_cell.angle_beta   90.00
_cell.angle_gamma   90.00
#
_symmetry.space_group_name_H-M   'P 1'
#
loop_
_entity.id
_entity.type
_entity.pdbx_description
1 polymer ?
#
loop_
_entity_poly.entity_id
_entity_poly.type
_entity_poly.pdbx_seq_one_letter_code
_entity_poly.pdbx_strand_id
1 'polypeptide(L)'
;MHSNCGKLTSNLCTLAEQVGLQINSAKTKIMDLTNSTDNIVINGQTLEKVEHFTYLGSKVSNNGDTMKEINSRIAIAASAFTKLTNIWQSQDLSICTKVKLFRSCVIPVLTYGCESWKSTKKIDKKLDSFENKCLRKLLKVK
;
A
#
# COMPACT_ATOMS: atom_id res chain seq x y z
N MET A 1 -16.99 -0.33 -21.31
CA MET A 1 -16.46 0.32 -20.09
C MET A 1 -15.36 1.33 -20.41
N HIS A 2 -14.43 1.07 -21.32
CA HIS A 2 -13.36 2.03 -21.69
C HIS A 2 -13.81 3.27 -22.47
N SER A 3 -14.83 3.15 -23.34
CA SER A 3 -15.50 4.30 -23.96
C SER A 3 -16.07 5.27 -22.92
N ASN A 4 -16.43 4.76 -21.74
CA ASN A 4 -16.87 5.58 -20.60
C ASN A 4 -15.68 6.20 -19.86
N CYS A 5 -14.60 5.44 -19.61
CA CYS A 5 -13.41 5.95 -18.90
C CYS A 5 -12.76 7.14 -19.65
N GLY A 6 -12.57 7.02 -20.97
CA GLY A 6 -12.06 8.12 -21.79
C GLY A 6 -12.97 9.35 -21.73
N LYS A 7 -14.29 9.16 -21.87
CA LYS A 7 -15.28 10.24 -21.78
C LYS A 7 -15.30 10.92 -20.42
N LEU A 8 -15.28 10.14 -19.33
CA LEU A 8 -15.23 10.66 -17.96
C LEU A 8 -13.95 11.47 -17.72
N THR A 9 -12.83 11.01 -18.27
CA THR A 9 -11.54 11.69 -18.15
C THR A 9 -11.54 13.02 -18.89
N SER A 10 -12.09 13.07 -20.11
CA SER A 10 -12.25 14.32 -20.86
C SER A 10 -13.20 15.29 -20.15
N ASN A 11 -14.34 14.80 -19.66
CA ASN A 11 -15.28 15.61 -18.89
C ASN A 11 -14.64 16.19 -17.62
N LEU A 12 -13.86 15.38 -16.90
CA LEU A 12 -13.13 15.84 -15.72
C LEU A 12 -12.11 16.94 -16.07
N CYS A 13 -11.44 16.83 -17.21
CA CYS A 13 -10.52 17.87 -17.69
C CYS A 13 -11.25 19.20 -17.92
N THR A 14 -12.36 19.16 -18.65
CA THR A 14 -13.18 20.36 -18.92
C THR A 14 -13.72 21.00 -17.64
N LEU A 15 -14.20 20.19 -16.68
CA LEU A 15 -14.70 20.69 -15.39
C LEU A 15 -13.57 21.26 -14.52
N ALA A 16 -12.39 20.64 -14.52
CA ALA A 16 -11.23 21.15 -13.81
C ALA A 16 -10.82 22.52 -14.35
N GLU A 17 -10.82 22.70 -15.67
CA GLU A 17 -10.47 23.98 -16.32
C GLU A 17 -11.45 25.11 -15.93
N GLN A 18 -12.73 24.81 -15.78
CA GLN A 18 -13.75 25.78 -15.34
C GLN A 18 -13.47 26.37 -13.95
N VAL A 19 -12.76 25.63 -13.10
CA VAL A 19 -12.34 26.08 -11.77
C VAL A 19 -10.86 26.47 -11.71
N GLY A 20 -10.19 26.61 -12.87
CA GLY A 20 -8.79 27.00 -12.96
C GLY A 20 -7.77 25.91 -12.61
N LEU A 21 -8.17 24.64 -12.64
CA LEU A 21 -7.31 23.48 -12.40
C LEU A 21 -6.95 22.77 -13.71
N GLN A 22 -5.76 22.16 -13.74
CA GLN A 22 -5.29 21.36 -14.89
C GLN A 22 -4.82 19.98 -14.43
N ILE A 23 -5.23 18.94 -15.16
CA ILE A 23 -4.78 17.56 -14.90
C ILE A 23 -3.31 17.42 -15.29
N ASN A 24 -2.50 16.93 -14.36
CA ASN A 24 -1.11 16.57 -14.62
C ASN A 24 -1.03 15.17 -15.27
N SER A 25 -0.90 15.13 -16.59
CA SER A 25 -0.76 13.91 -17.39
C SER A 25 0.44 13.03 -16.99
N ALA A 26 1.52 13.60 -16.45
CA ALA A 26 2.68 12.82 -16.00
C ALA A 26 2.38 12.02 -14.71
N LYS A 27 1.52 12.55 -13.82
CA LYS A 27 1.10 11.88 -12.58
C LYS A 27 -0.12 10.99 -12.77
N THR A 28 -0.98 11.31 -13.74
CA THR A 28 -2.18 10.53 -14.05
C THR A 28 -1.81 9.29 -14.87
N LYS A 29 -2.26 8.12 -14.42
CA LYS A 29 -2.00 6.82 -15.05
C LYS A 29 -3.30 6.06 -15.25
N ILE A 30 -3.34 5.19 -16.25
CA ILE A 30 -4.44 4.26 -16.49
C ILE A 30 -4.08 2.92 -15.88
N MET A 31 -4.96 2.36 -15.05
CA MET A 31 -4.87 0.98 -14.61
C MET A 31 -5.98 0.18 -15.29
N ASP A 32 -5.60 -0.74 -16.20
CA ASP A 32 -6.55 -1.50 -17.00
C ASP A 32 -6.73 -2.92 -16.46
N LEU A 33 -7.96 -3.27 -16.07
CA LEU A 33 -8.37 -4.59 -15.60
C LEU A 33 -8.80 -5.52 -16.75
N THR A 34 -9.03 -4.99 -17.94
CA THR A 34 -9.60 -5.69 -19.11
C THR A 34 -8.58 -5.99 -20.21
N ASN A 35 -7.33 -5.54 -20.05
CA ASN A 35 -6.26 -5.65 -21.06
C ASN A 35 -6.65 -5.08 -22.44
N SER A 36 -7.34 -3.94 -22.47
CA SER A 36 -7.68 -3.26 -23.71
C SER A 36 -6.46 -2.56 -24.34
N THR A 37 -6.49 -2.43 -25.66
CA THR A 37 -5.52 -1.67 -26.45
C THR A 37 -5.85 -0.16 -26.53
N ASP A 38 -7.00 0.28 -26.03
CA ASP A 38 -7.47 1.68 -26.15
C ASP A 38 -6.57 2.67 -25.40
N ASN A 39 -6.22 3.79 -26.05
CA ASN A 39 -5.44 4.86 -25.43
C ASN A 39 -6.36 6.00 -24.96
N ILE A 40 -6.10 6.56 -23.78
CA ILE A 40 -6.76 7.78 -23.30
C ILE A 40 -5.77 8.93 -23.43
N VAL A 41 -6.21 10.03 -24.05
CA VAL A 41 -5.40 11.21 -24.33
C VAL A 41 -5.95 12.40 -23.54
N ILE A 42 -5.09 13.10 -22.80
CA ILE A 42 -5.40 14.37 -22.13
C ILE A 42 -4.37 15.41 -22.59
N ASN A 43 -4.82 16.61 -22.99
CA ASN A 43 -3.93 17.72 -23.38
C ASN A 43 -2.90 17.31 -24.47
N GLY A 44 -3.33 16.47 -25.42
CA GLY A 44 -2.46 15.94 -26.49
C GLY A 44 -1.45 14.89 -26.04
N GLN A 45 -1.49 14.45 -24.77
CA GLN A 45 -0.61 13.42 -24.23
C GLN A 45 -1.37 12.14 -23.92
N THR A 46 -0.89 11.02 -24.45
CA THR A 46 -1.40 9.69 -24.11
C THR A 46 -1.01 9.35 -22.67
N LEU A 47 -2.00 9.02 -21.84
CA LEU A 47 -1.75 8.59 -20.48
C LEU A 47 -1.08 7.21 -20.48
N GLU A 48 -0.05 7.06 -19.64
CA GLU A 48 0.64 5.79 -19.46
C GLU A 48 -0.27 4.75 -18.79
N LYS A 49 -0.29 3.53 -19.34
CA LYS A 49 -0.91 2.36 -18.72
C LYS A 49 0.07 1.70 -17.77
N VAL A 50 -0.35 1.45 -16.55
CA VAL A 50 0.48 0.83 -15.50
C VAL A 50 -0.19 -0.41 -14.94
N GLU A 51 0.60 -1.44 -14.67
CA GLU A 51 0.15 -2.63 -13.94
C GLU A 51 0.00 -2.32 -12.44
N HIS A 52 0.85 -1.43 -11.91
CA HIS A 52 0.87 -1.06 -10.49
C HIS A 52 0.79 0.44 -10.32
N PHE A 53 0.04 0.89 -9.32
CA PHE A 53 -0.03 2.31 -8.95
C PHE A 53 0.01 2.45 -7.43
N THR A 54 0.72 3.46 -6.94
CA THR A 54 0.74 3.76 -5.51
C THR A 54 -0.33 4.80 -5.21
N TYR A 55 -1.38 4.38 -4.49
CA TYR A 55 -2.48 5.24 -4.08
C TYR A 55 -2.47 5.38 -2.55
N LEU A 56 -2.33 6.61 -2.06
CA LEU A 56 -2.28 6.93 -0.63
C LEU A 56 -1.26 6.07 0.16
N GLY A 57 -0.12 5.79 -0.48
CA GLY A 57 0.95 4.98 0.08
C GLY A 57 0.77 3.46 -0.06
N SER A 58 -0.36 2.97 -0.57
CA SER A 58 -0.62 1.55 -0.82
C SER A 58 -0.46 1.20 -2.30
N LYS A 59 0.22 0.09 -2.61
CA LYS A 59 0.38 -0.40 -3.98
C LYS A 59 -0.84 -1.20 -4.41
N VAL A 60 -1.53 -0.70 -5.43
CA VAL A 60 -2.66 -1.38 -6.09
C VAL A 60 -2.16 -2.00 -7.39
N SER A 61 -2.69 -3.18 -7.72
CA SER A 61 -2.38 -3.92 -8.94
C SER A 61 -3.63 -4.13 -9.79
N ASN A 62 -3.48 -4.07 -11.11
CA ASN A 62 -4.59 -4.27 -12.05
C ASN A 62 -5.15 -5.71 -12.03
N ASN A 63 -4.35 -6.69 -11.60
CA ASN A 63 -4.76 -8.09 -11.48
C ASN A 63 -5.24 -8.47 -10.05
N GLY A 64 -5.28 -7.49 -9.14
CA GLY A 64 -5.66 -7.72 -7.74
C GLY A 64 -4.61 -8.45 -6.89
N ASP A 65 -3.37 -8.61 -7.37
CA ASP A 65 -2.27 -9.15 -6.56
C ASP A 65 -1.87 -8.16 -5.46
N THR A 66 -2.14 -8.55 -4.21
CA THR A 66 -1.82 -7.77 -3.01
C THR A 66 -0.50 -8.19 -2.38
N MET A 67 0.15 -9.25 -2.88
CA MET A 67 1.36 -9.79 -2.25
C MET A 67 2.53 -8.79 -2.30
N LYS A 68 2.66 -8.02 -3.38
CA LYS A 68 3.68 -6.96 -3.49
C LYS A 68 3.48 -5.87 -2.45
N GLU A 69 2.24 -5.46 -2.19
CA GLU A 69 1.92 -4.49 -1.15
C GLU A 69 2.21 -5.03 0.25
N ILE A 70 1.76 -6.25 0.54
CA ILE A 70 1.98 -6.91 1.83
C ILE A 70 3.47 -7.05 2.14
N ASN A 71 4.28 -7.44 1.15
CA ASN A 71 5.74 -7.50 1.31
C ASN A 71 6.34 -6.11 1.62
N SER A 72 5.83 -5.06 0.97
CA SER A 72 6.25 -3.68 1.25
C SER A 72 5.90 -3.27 2.69
N ARG A 73 4.68 -3.57 3.16
CA ARG A 73 4.28 -3.30 4.55
C ARG A 73 5.09 -4.06 5.57
N ILE A 74 5.38 -5.33 5.31
CA ILE A 74 6.28 -6.13 6.16
C ILE A 74 7.66 -5.48 6.24
N ALA A 75 8.21 -4.98 5.13
CA ALA A 75 9.51 -4.30 5.13
C ALA A 75 9.47 -2.99 5.93
N ILE A 76 8.43 -2.18 5.78
CA ILE A 76 8.26 -0.92 6.51
C ILE A 76 8.05 -1.21 8.01
N ALA A 77 7.20 -2.18 8.36
CA ALA A 77 6.97 -2.61 9.73
C ALA A 77 8.23 -3.22 10.37
N ALA A 78 9.02 -3.97 9.59
CA ALA A 78 10.32 -4.47 10.04
C ALA A 78 11.28 -3.31 10.36
N SER A 79 11.31 -2.26 9.52
CA SER A 79 12.10 -1.05 9.79
C SER A 79 11.61 -0.31 11.05
N ALA A 80 10.29 -0.21 11.24
CA ALA A 80 9.72 0.37 12.46
C ALA A 80 10.11 -0.45 13.71
N PHE A 81 10.07 -1.78 13.61
CA PHE A 81 10.50 -2.68 14.68
C PHE A 81 12.00 -2.53 14.99
N THR A 82 12.87 -2.46 13.97
CA THR A 82 14.32 -2.33 14.19
C THR A 82 14.71 -0.98 14.78
N LYS A 83 13.99 0.10 14.48
CA LYS A 83 14.19 1.41 15.13
C LYS A 83 13.99 1.37 16.64
N LEU A 84 13.20 0.42 17.14
CA LEU A 84 12.90 0.25 18.56
C LEU A 84 13.78 -0.83 19.24
N THR A 85 14.89 -1.24 18.61
CA THR A 85 15.77 -2.32 19.12
C THR A 85 16.24 -2.08 20.56
N ASN A 86 16.59 -0.84 20.91
CA ASN A 86 17.04 -0.50 22.27
C ASN A 86 15.94 -0.76 23.32
N ILE A 87 14.67 -0.50 22.96
CA ILE A 87 13.50 -0.77 23.81
C ILE A 87 13.32 -2.27 24.02
N TRP A 88 13.47 -3.06 22.95
CA TRP A 88 13.33 -4.52 23.03
C TRP A 88 14.43 -5.14 23.91
N GLN A 89 15.65 -4.59 23.84
CA GLN A 89 16.81 -5.07 24.59
C GLN A 89 16.82 -4.63 26.06
N SER A 90 16.29 -3.45 26.39
CA SER A 90 16.23 -2.90 27.74
C SER A 90 15.62 -3.88 28.74
N GLN A 91 16.26 -4.05 29.90
CA GLN A 91 15.73 -4.90 30.98
C GLN A 91 14.86 -4.11 31.95
N ASP A 92 14.94 -2.78 31.92
CA ASP A 92 14.21 -1.87 32.82
C ASP A 92 12.73 -1.77 32.43
N LEU A 93 12.40 -2.06 31.18
CA LEU A 93 11.04 -2.04 30.67
C LEU A 93 10.33 -3.38 30.85
N SER A 94 9.15 -3.33 31.45
CA SER A 94 8.29 -4.50 31.57
C SER A 94 7.86 -5.05 30.20
N ILE A 95 7.68 -6.37 30.13
CA ILE A 95 7.18 -7.05 28.91
C ILE A 95 5.86 -6.43 28.45
N CYS A 96 4.96 -6.12 29.39
CA CYS A 96 3.68 -5.49 29.10
C CYS A 96 3.84 -4.16 28.35
N THR A 97 4.79 -3.32 28.77
CA THR A 97 5.09 -2.04 28.10
C THR A 97 5.64 -2.26 26.69
N LYS A 98 6.58 -3.20 26.53
CA LYS A 98 7.13 -3.54 25.21
C LYS A 98 6.06 -4.04 24.24
N VAL A 99 5.16 -4.91 24.71
CA VAL A 99 4.03 -5.42 23.91
C VAL A 99 3.06 -4.30 23.53
N LYS A 100 2.77 -3.37 24.45
CA LYS A 100 1.96 -2.17 24.15
C LYS A 100 2.62 -1.34 23.05
N LEU A 101 3.92 -1.07 23.15
CA LEU A 101 4.68 -0.34 22.14
C LEU A 101 4.70 -1.06 20.78
N PHE A 102 4.87 -2.38 20.78
CA PHE A 102 4.76 -3.18 19.55
C PHE A 102 3.38 -3.01 18.88
N ARG A 103 2.30 -3.13 19.67
CA ARG A 103 0.93 -2.95 19.19
C ARG A 103 0.60 -1.53 18.75
N SER A 104 1.20 -0.50 19.33
CA SER A 104 0.93 0.89 18.97
C SER A 104 1.81 1.41 17.82
N CYS A 105 3.04 0.89 17.66
CA CYS A 105 4.01 1.44 16.73
C CYS A 105 4.31 0.55 15.52
N VAL A 106 4.14 -0.78 15.63
CA VAL A 106 4.51 -1.72 14.58
C VAL A 106 3.27 -2.31 13.91
N ILE A 107 2.27 -2.72 14.68
CA ILE A 107 1.03 -3.29 14.13
C ILE A 107 0.30 -2.32 13.18
N PRO A 108 0.10 -1.03 13.49
CA PRO A 108 -0.60 -0.14 12.57
C PRO A 108 0.15 0.07 11.24
N VAL A 109 1.48 0.03 11.29
CA VAL A 109 2.33 0.09 10.08
C VAL A 109 2.19 -1.18 9.24
N LEU A 110 2.12 -2.33 9.90
CA LEU A 110 1.94 -3.62 9.24
C LEU A 110 0.55 -3.74 8.61
N THR A 111 -0.50 -3.29 9.29
CA THR A 111 -1.90 -3.46 8.85
C THR A 111 -2.43 -2.31 8.00
N TYR A 112 -1.62 -1.28 7.71
CA TYR A 112 -2.08 -0.17 6.88
C TYR A 112 -2.49 -0.65 5.49
N GLY A 113 -3.70 -0.28 5.07
CA GLY A 113 -4.27 -0.65 3.77
C GLY A 113 -4.76 -2.09 3.70
N CYS A 114 -4.89 -2.80 4.84
CA CYS A 114 -5.39 -4.17 4.86
C CYS A 114 -6.84 -4.30 4.40
N GLU A 115 -7.63 -3.22 4.40
CA GLU A 115 -9.01 -3.24 3.89
C GLU A 115 -9.07 -3.55 2.39
N SER A 116 -7.99 -3.25 1.66
CA SER A 116 -7.86 -3.54 0.23
C SER A 116 -7.27 -4.92 -0.08
N TRP A 117 -6.90 -5.70 0.94
CA TRP A 117 -6.23 -6.97 0.73
C TRP A 117 -7.22 -8.12 0.55
N LYS A 118 -6.90 -9.01 -0.39
CA LYS A 118 -7.60 -10.29 -0.48
C LYS A 118 -7.24 -11.15 0.72
N SER A 119 -8.21 -11.44 1.59
CA SER A 119 -8.01 -12.35 2.72
C SER A 119 -7.76 -13.77 2.20
N THR A 120 -6.56 -14.28 2.39
CA THR A 120 -6.19 -15.64 2.00
C THR A 120 -5.29 -16.26 3.05
N LYS A 121 -5.40 -17.58 3.24
CA LYS A 121 -4.54 -18.34 4.18
C LYS A 121 -3.04 -18.11 3.95
N LYS A 122 -2.63 -17.81 2.71
CA LYS A 122 -1.23 -17.52 2.37
C LYS A 122 -0.78 -16.18 2.94
N ILE A 123 -1.65 -15.19 2.90
CA ILE A 123 -1.41 -13.84 3.43
C ILE A 123 -1.41 -13.90 4.95
N ASP A 124 -2.41 -14.53 5.56
CA ASP A 124 -2.52 -14.67 7.02
C ASP A 124 -1.26 -15.33 7.60
N LYS A 125 -0.86 -16.48 7.05
CA LYS A 125 0.39 -17.16 7.45
C LYS A 125 1.62 -16.28 7.34
N LYS A 126 1.66 -15.37 6.37
CA LYS A 126 2.82 -14.50 6.13
C LYS A 126 2.88 -13.35 7.14
N LEU A 127 1.73 -12.78 7.47
CA LEU A 127 1.59 -11.78 8.54
C LEU A 127 1.91 -12.42 9.90
N ASP A 128 1.34 -13.60 10.19
CA ASP A 128 1.60 -14.37 11.41
C ASP A 128 3.09 -14.70 11.55
N SER A 129 3.75 -15.09 10.45
CA SER A 129 5.18 -15.39 10.45
C SER A 129 6.02 -14.17 10.85
N PHE A 130 5.66 -12.99 10.36
CA PHE A 130 6.32 -11.73 10.72
C PHE A 130 6.04 -11.34 12.17
N GLU A 131 4.78 -11.38 12.60
CA GLU A 131 4.39 -11.04 13.97
C GLU A 131 5.09 -11.96 14.98
N ASN A 132 5.02 -13.28 14.77
CA ASN A 132 5.69 -14.26 15.62
C ASN A 132 7.20 -14.06 15.67
N LYS A 133 7.83 -13.69 14.55
CA LYS A 133 9.26 -13.36 14.52
C LYS A 133 9.57 -12.13 15.38
N CYS A 134 8.73 -11.11 15.35
CA CYS A 134 8.88 -9.92 16.18
C CYS A 134 8.65 -10.22 17.66
N LEU A 135 7.59 -10.96 17.99
CA LEU A 135 7.25 -11.36 19.35
C LEU A 135 8.33 -12.23 19.98
N ARG A 136 8.88 -13.24 19.26
CA ARG A 136 10.00 -14.04 19.77
C ARG A 136 11.21 -13.19 20.12
N LYS A 137 11.56 -12.22 19.26
CA LYS A 137 12.67 -11.28 19.53
C LYS A 137 12.39 -10.38 20.73
N LEU A 138 11.18 -9.86 20.84
CA LEU A 138 10.75 -9.00 21.94
C LEU A 138 10.77 -9.76 23.28
N LEU A 139 10.29 -11.00 23.28
CA LEU A 139 10.18 -11.87 24.45
C LEU A 139 11.47 -12.64 24.77
N LYS A 140 12.49 -12.54 23.91
CA LYS A 140 13.77 -13.29 24.02
C LYS A 140 13.57 -14.82 24.05
N VAL A 141 12.56 -15.31 23.34
CA VAL A 141 12.28 -16.76 23.19
C VAL A 141 13.04 -17.29 21.97
N LYS A 142 13.79 -18.38 22.16
CA LYS A 142 14.52 -19.07 21.09
C LYS A 142 13.57 -19.77 20.12
#